data_AF-A0A830F2P0-F1
#
_entry.id   AF-A0A830F2P0-F1
#
_cell.length_a   1.000
_cell.length_b   1.000
_cell.length_c   1.000
_cell.angle_alpha   90.00
_cell.angle_beta   90.00
_cell.angle_gamma   90.00
#
_symmetry.space_group_name_H-M   'P 1'
#
loop_
_entity.id
_entity.type
_entity.pdbx_description
1 polymer ?
#
loop_
_entity_poly.entity_id
_entity_poly.type
_entity_poly.pdbx_seq_one_letter_code
_entity_poly.pdbx_strand_id
1 'polypeptide(L)'
;MSEQPAHDSSDPERGRSGPMLDVSDLAVSFGEQSVVSSVDFSVDRGSLVGLVGPNGAGKTTVLRAVKGTLNPDTGTVRVDGEPISDRSAKAVSRLVASTPQGTSLSFDFSVRQTVEMGRTPHLGRFDRMDDGDRSAVETAMERASVAKFADRPFTSLSGGERQRVLLARALAQETPVLLLDEPTANLDINHAVRTLELVRTLVGDGKTAIAAIHDLNLAARYCDKLVLLAGGGICAAGRPADVLTSDTLRDAFDAETLVTTQPGTDAPLVTPLADRETVDRRIHVVGTGKPAASAVSTLVGAGCRVSVGVVPAGDAAAERSRDLDCEAVTVPAFAGIDDAARERAVELAQAADAVVIAGETGDGNSPVVRAGGTCLAVETDESDYTSTTHDTVPLAALPASVASLPPASERDATLPLNQSTTD
;
A
#
# COMPACT_ATOMS: atom_id res chain seq x y z
N MET A 1 8.15 -56.89 48.72
CA MET A 1 7.99 -56.47 47.32
C MET A 1 8.26 -54.98 47.29
N SER A 2 9.29 -54.62 46.55
CA SER A 2 9.88 -53.29 46.44
C SER A 2 8.97 -52.34 45.65
N GLU A 3 8.80 -51.11 46.11
CA GLU A 3 8.36 -50.01 45.24
C GLU A 3 9.09 -48.72 45.61
N GLN A 4 10.04 -48.36 44.76
CA GLN A 4 10.57 -47.03 44.50
C GLN A 4 11.13 -47.09 43.06
N PRO A 5 11.34 -45.96 42.38
CA PRO A 5 10.35 -45.06 41.78
C PRO A 5 10.51 -45.00 40.24
N ALA A 6 9.58 -44.35 39.53
CA ALA A 6 9.78 -44.01 38.11
C ALA A 6 9.77 -42.49 37.92
N HIS A 7 10.99 -41.94 37.80
CA HIS A 7 11.28 -40.75 37.00
C HIS A 7 11.14 -41.15 35.52
N ASP A 8 10.41 -40.37 34.71
CA ASP A 8 10.71 -39.97 33.32
C ASP A 8 9.49 -39.20 32.78
N SER A 9 9.53 -38.16 31.93
CA SER A 9 10.59 -37.40 31.28
C SER A 9 9.96 -36.04 30.95
N SER A 10 10.72 -34.98 31.18
CA SER A 10 10.41 -33.62 30.75
C SER A 10 10.41 -33.52 29.23
N ASP A 11 9.23 -33.27 28.65
CA ASP A 11 9.04 -32.86 27.27
C ASP A 11 9.59 -31.42 27.10
N PRO A 12 10.73 -31.19 26.41
CA PRO A 12 11.37 -29.88 26.32
C PRO A 12 10.63 -28.90 25.40
N GLU A 13 9.59 -29.35 24.69
CA GLU A 13 8.91 -28.55 23.66
C GLU A 13 7.69 -27.77 24.17
N ARG A 14 7.18 -28.05 25.38
CA ARG A 14 6.01 -27.35 25.95
C ARG A 14 6.30 -25.96 26.55
N GLY A 15 7.46 -25.36 26.28
CA GLY A 15 7.98 -24.21 27.04
C GLY A 15 8.31 -22.91 26.30
N ARG A 16 8.14 -22.78 24.97
CA ARG A 16 8.51 -21.53 24.26
C ARG A 16 7.30 -20.67 23.88
N SER A 17 6.57 -20.16 24.88
CA SER A 17 5.32 -19.38 24.73
C SER A 17 5.54 -17.86 24.51
N GLY A 18 6.50 -17.45 23.67
CA GLY A 18 6.80 -16.03 23.46
C GLY A 18 7.20 -15.69 22.02
N PRO A 19 7.12 -14.40 21.64
CA PRO A 19 7.50 -13.92 20.31
C PRO A 19 8.98 -14.22 20.01
N MET A 20 9.33 -14.33 18.73
CA MET A 20 10.71 -14.51 18.30
C MET A 20 11.53 -13.23 18.48
N LEU A 21 10.91 -12.08 18.21
CA LEU A 21 11.49 -10.75 18.41
C LEU A 21 10.51 -9.92 19.22
N ASP A 22 11.01 -9.25 20.24
CA ASP A 22 10.25 -8.35 21.10
C ASP A 22 11.02 -7.03 21.26
N VAL A 23 10.36 -5.92 20.97
CA VAL A 23 10.90 -4.57 21.07
C VAL A 23 10.00 -3.81 22.01
N SER A 24 10.58 -3.32 23.11
CA SER A 24 9.82 -2.62 24.16
C SER A 24 10.43 -1.27 24.47
N ASP A 25 9.59 -0.23 24.50
CA ASP A 25 9.92 1.16 24.81
C ASP A 25 11.17 1.67 24.08
N LEU A 26 11.33 1.28 22.80
CA LEU A 26 12.53 1.61 22.05
C LEU A 26 12.57 3.11 21.75
N ALA A 27 13.61 3.80 22.24
CA ALA A 27 13.88 5.20 21.90
C ALA A 27 15.31 5.38 21.38
N VAL A 28 15.46 6.22 20.35
CA VAL A 28 16.75 6.50 19.71
C VAL A 28 16.81 7.95 19.23
N SER A 29 17.87 8.64 19.61
CA SER A 29 18.17 10.02 19.26
C SER A 29 19.53 10.14 18.57
N PHE A 30 19.66 11.11 17.66
CA PHE A 30 20.95 11.53 17.12
C PHE A 30 21.21 12.99 17.53
N GLY A 31 22.08 13.16 18.54
CA GLY A 31 22.27 14.48 19.16
C GLY A 31 21.01 14.90 19.91
N GLU A 32 20.48 16.07 19.61
CA GLU A 32 19.25 16.59 20.22
C GLU A 32 17.97 16.14 19.48
N GLN A 33 18.10 15.45 18.34
CA GLN A 33 16.98 15.04 17.53
C GLN A 33 16.54 13.61 17.89
N SER A 34 15.36 13.48 18.51
CA SER A 34 14.68 12.19 18.65
C SER A 34 14.23 11.68 17.28
N VAL A 35 14.60 10.45 16.93
CA VAL A 35 14.20 9.79 15.68
C VAL A 35 13.15 8.71 15.92
N VAL A 36 13.26 8.00 17.04
CA VAL A 36 12.30 6.98 17.47
C VAL A 36 12.00 7.22 18.93
N SER A 37 10.72 7.18 19.32
CA SER A 37 10.26 7.40 20.68
C SER A 37 9.22 6.35 21.08
N SER A 38 9.53 5.56 22.11
CA SER A 38 8.65 4.55 22.73
C SER A 38 7.95 3.65 21.72
N VAL A 39 8.76 2.94 20.93
CA VAL A 39 8.26 1.95 19.95
C VAL A 39 8.17 0.56 20.60
N ASP A 40 6.95 0.01 20.58
CA ASP A 40 6.61 -1.31 21.14
C ASP A 40 6.01 -2.22 20.07
N PHE A 41 6.68 -3.33 19.73
CA PHE A 41 6.11 -4.35 18.86
C PHE A 41 6.79 -5.71 19.03
N SER A 42 6.09 -6.76 18.61
CA SER A 42 6.60 -8.13 18.63
C SER A 42 6.40 -8.83 17.29
N VAL A 43 7.31 -9.75 16.97
CA VAL A 43 7.22 -10.63 15.80
C VAL A 43 7.09 -12.07 16.27
N ASP A 44 5.97 -12.69 15.92
CA ASP A 44 5.68 -14.07 16.26
C ASP A 44 6.59 -15.03 15.47
N ARG A 45 6.87 -16.20 16.02
CA ARG A 45 7.65 -17.24 15.33
C ARG A 45 6.96 -17.62 14.03
N GLY A 46 7.71 -17.73 12.95
CA GLY A 46 7.16 -18.13 11.66
C GLY A 46 6.24 -17.08 11.02
N SER A 47 6.41 -15.81 11.38
CA SER A 47 5.66 -14.69 10.78
C SER A 47 6.56 -13.71 10.04
N LEU A 48 5.98 -12.99 9.08
CA LEU A 48 6.56 -11.85 8.38
C LEU A 48 5.87 -10.56 8.83
N VAL A 49 6.62 -9.68 9.50
CA VAL A 49 6.14 -8.34 9.89
C VAL A 49 6.70 -7.27 8.95
N GLY A 50 5.81 -6.43 8.42
CA GLY A 50 6.19 -5.29 7.59
C GLY A 50 6.32 -4.00 8.41
N LEU A 51 7.50 -3.40 8.44
CA LEU A 51 7.71 -2.02 8.89
C LEU A 51 7.41 -1.08 7.73
N VAL A 52 6.33 -0.30 7.85
CA VAL A 52 5.86 0.64 6.83
C VAL A 52 5.81 2.06 7.41
N GLY A 53 5.71 3.07 6.55
CA GLY A 53 5.66 4.47 6.98
C GLY A 53 6.40 5.40 6.01
N PRO A 54 6.26 6.73 6.15
CA PRO A 54 6.94 7.69 5.28
C PRO A 54 8.47 7.63 5.44
N ASN A 55 9.15 8.31 4.51
CA ASN A 55 10.59 8.52 4.62
C ASN A 55 10.92 9.32 5.87
N GLY A 56 11.98 8.93 6.58
CA GLY A 56 12.36 9.58 7.84
C GLY A 56 11.59 9.12 9.08
N ALA A 57 10.60 8.23 8.96
CA ALA A 57 9.82 7.71 10.11
C ALA A 57 10.61 6.84 11.10
N GLY A 58 11.89 6.56 10.84
CA GLY A 58 12.74 5.77 11.75
C GLY A 58 12.79 4.26 11.47
N LYS A 59 12.20 3.75 10.38
CA LYS A 59 12.23 2.30 10.00
C LYS A 59 13.63 1.69 10.04
N THR A 60 14.59 2.30 9.33
CA THR A 60 15.98 1.85 9.31
C THR A 60 16.65 1.98 10.69
N THR A 61 16.27 2.98 11.49
CA THR A 61 16.77 3.15 12.87
C THR A 61 16.31 2.00 13.76
N VAL A 62 15.02 1.62 13.69
CA VAL A 62 14.47 0.44 14.36
C VAL A 62 15.19 -0.83 13.92
N LEU A 63 15.36 -1.05 12.61
CA LEU A 63 16.09 -2.21 12.10
C LEU A 63 17.55 -2.26 12.59
N ARG A 64 18.24 -1.12 12.68
CA ARG A 64 19.61 -1.04 13.20
C ARG A 64 19.68 -1.37 14.70
N ALA A 65 18.68 -0.98 15.47
CA ALA A 65 18.56 -1.35 16.88
C ALA A 65 18.31 -2.85 17.04
N VAL A 66 17.41 -3.43 16.23
CA VAL A 66 17.15 -4.88 16.23
C VAL A 66 18.39 -5.69 15.81
N LYS A 67 19.20 -5.17 14.90
CA LYS A 67 20.46 -5.80 14.50
C LYS A 67 21.58 -5.66 15.56
N GLY A 68 21.38 -4.85 16.61
CA GLY A 68 22.42 -4.53 17.58
C GLY A 68 23.57 -3.68 17.02
N THR A 69 23.35 -2.99 15.89
CA THR A 69 24.33 -2.05 15.31
C THR A 69 24.15 -0.62 15.80
N LEU A 70 23.06 -0.37 16.51
CA LEU A 70 22.72 0.90 17.14
C LEU A 70 22.20 0.59 18.55
N ASN A 71 22.83 1.19 19.56
CA ASN A 71 22.35 1.07 20.92
C ASN A 71 21.23 2.11 21.13
N PRO A 72 20.07 1.70 21.65
CA PRO A 72 19.01 2.65 21.95
C PRO A 72 19.33 3.46 23.21
N ASP A 73 18.70 4.64 23.32
CA ASP A 73 18.80 5.49 24.51
C ASP A 73 18.05 4.86 25.69
N THR A 74 16.88 4.28 25.40
CA THR A 74 16.02 3.54 26.34
C THR A 74 15.31 2.39 25.64
N GLY A 75 14.70 1.49 26.41
CA GLY A 75 14.02 0.31 25.90
C GLY A 75 14.91 -0.92 25.79
N THR A 76 14.33 -2.02 25.31
CA THR A 76 15.03 -3.30 25.19
C THR A 76 14.59 -4.02 23.92
N VAL A 77 15.56 -4.63 23.22
CA VAL A 77 15.29 -5.59 22.16
C VAL A 77 15.65 -6.98 22.65
N ARG A 78 14.70 -7.93 22.52
CA ARG A 78 14.89 -9.34 22.86
C ARG A 78 14.70 -10.21 21.63
N VAL A 79 15.57 -11.20 21.47
CA VAL A 79 15.41 -12.26 20.47
C VAL A 79 15.33 -13.59 21.19
N ASP A 80 14.30 -14.38 20.89
CA ASP A 80 14.02 -15.66 21.58
C ASP A 80 13.88 -15.50 23.11
N GLY A 81 13.36 -14.34 23.56
CA GLY A 81 13.20 -13.98 24.98
C GLY A 81 14.44 -13.35 25.63
N GLU A 82 15.59 -13.34 24.96
CA GLU A 82 16.86 -12.89 25.51
C GLU A 82 17.24 -11.48 25.03
N PRO A 83 17.59 -10.54 25.93
CA PRO A 83 18.08 -9.21 25.55
C PRO A 83 19.34 -9.30 24.68
N ILE A 84 19.39 -8.50 23.61
CA ILE A 84 20.55 -8.46 22.72
C ILE A 84 21.59 -7.40 23.13
N SER A 85 21.23 -6.46 24.01
CA SER A 85 22.12 -5.37 24.48
C SER A 85 23.38 -5.88 25.18
N ASP A 86 23.26 -6.99 25.90
CA ASP A 86 24.35 -7.54 26.73
C ASP A 86 25.22 -8.54 25.94
N ARG A 87 24.93 -8.72 24.64
CA ARG A 87 25.59 -9.70 23.79
C ARG A 87 26.65 -9.04 22.92
N SER A 88 27.75 -9.75 22.68
CA SER A 88 28.73 -9.31 21.68
C SER A 88 28.11 -9.25 20.28
N ALA A 89 28.62 -8.39 19.40
CA ALA A 89 28.17 -8.32 18.00
C ALA A 89 28.22 -9.68 17.27
N LYS A 90 29.19 -10.54 17.63
CA LYS A 90 29.28 -11.92 17.12
C LYS A 90 28.13 -12.80 17.61
N ALA A 91 27.69 -12.63 18.86
CA ALA A 91 26.56 -13.36 19.40
C ALA A 91 25.22 -12.85 18.82
N VAL A 92 25.05 -11.54 18.64
CA VAL A 92 23.85 -10.96 18.01
C VAL A 92 23.74 -11.40 16.54
N SER A 93 24.85 -11.43 15.80
CA SER A 93 24.85 -11.96 14.42
C SER A 93 24.57 -13.46 14.33
N ARG A 94 24.58 -14.23 15.42
CA ARG A 94 24.06 -15.61 15.38
C ARG A 94 22.54 -15.68 15.55
N LEU A 95 21.91 -14.59 16.00
CA LEU A 95 20.48 -14.49 16.23
C LEU A 95 19.76 -13.75 15.09
N VAL A 96 20.44 -12.80 14.47
CA VAL A 96 19.84 -11.88 13.48
C VAL A 96 20.74 -11.76 12.25
N ALA A 97 20.21 -12.11 11.09
CA ALA A 97 20.84 -11.85 9.79
C ALA A 97 20.12 -10.71 9.08
N SER A 98 20.85 -9.89 8.33
CA SER A 98 20.27 -8.75 7.61
C SER A 98 20.73 -8.70 6.16
N THR A 99 19.83 -8.40 5.23
CA THR A 99 20.22 -8.00 3.87
C THR A 99 20.47 -6.49 3.83
N PRO A 100 21.66 -6.02 3.43
CA PRO A 100 21.91 -4.58 3.31
C PRO A 100 21.15 -3.96 2.13
N GLN A 101 20.65 -2.74 2.28
CA GLN A 101 19.96 -1.94 1.26
C GLN A 101 20.82 -1.65 0.01
N GLY A 102 22.16 -1.64 0.17
CA GLY A 102 23.10 -1.41 -0.92
C GLY A 102 24.39 -2.20 -0.69
N THR A 103 24.90 -2.83 -1.75
CA THR A 103 26.18 -3.56 -1.70
C THR A 103 27.08 -3.07 -2.81
N SER A 104 27.89 -2.05 -2.54
CA SER A 104 29.04 -1.74 -3.38
C SER A 104 30.20 -2.62 -2.93
N LEU A 105 30.30 -3.84 -3.46
CA LEU A 105 31.51 -4.62 -3.30
C LEU A 105 32.59 -3.98 -4.18
N SER A 106 33.61 -3.39 -3.56
CA SER A 106 34.74 -2.76 -4.27
C SER A 106 35.66 -3.79 -4.96
N PHE A 107 35.42 -5.08 -4.73
CA PHE A 107 36.19 -6.20 -5.28
C PHE A 107 35.23 -7.22 -5.92
N ASP A 108 35.71 -7.88 -6.96
CA ASP A 108 34.90 -8.78 -7.79
C ASP A 108 34.86 -10.19 -7.19
N PHE A 109 34.12 -10.33 -6.09
CA PHE A 109 33.85 -11.63 -5.47
C PHE A 109 32.89 -12.45 -6.31
N SER A 110 33.08 -13.76 -6.34
CA SER A 110 32.07 -14.67 -6.90
C SER A 110 30.80 -14.68 -6.05
N VAL A 111 29.69 -15.13 -6.63
CA VAL A 111 28.44 -15.34 -5.89
C VAL A 111 28.67 -16.27 -4.71
N ARG A 112 29.37 -17.38 -4.91
CA ARG A 112 29.70 -18.34 -3.84
C ARG A 112 30.47 -17.67 -2.71
N GLN A 113 31.54 -16.94 -3.03
CA GLN A 113 32.33 -16.20 -2.03
C GLN A 113 31.47 -15.17 -1.28
N THR A 114 30.51 -14.54 -1.96
CA THR A 114 29.58 -13.59 -1.34
C THR A 114 28.65 -14.28 -0.34
N VAL A 115 28.16 -15.49 -0.66
CA VAL A 115 27.31 -16.28 0.25
C VAL A 115 28.11 -16.86 1.41
N GLU A 116 29.35 -17.30 1.15
CA GLU A 116 30.30 -17.75 2.16
C GLU A 116 30.55 -16.71 3.26
N MET A 117 30.49 -15.41 2.95
CA MET A 117 30.57 -14.33 3.95
C MET A 117 29.41 -14.37 4.98
N GLY A 118 28.34 -15.11 4.73
CA GLY A 118 27.29 -15.38 5.72
C GLY A 118 27.78 -16.23 6.89
N ARG A 119 28.84 -17.01 6.72
CA ARG A 119 29.41 -17.89 7.76
C ARG A 119 30.37 -17.17 8.72
N THR A 120 30.69 -15.90 8.49
CA THR A 120 31.62 -15.13 9.34
C THR A 120 31.30 -15.20 10.85
N PRO A 121 30.03 -15.16 11.32
CA PRO A 121 29.73 -15.31 12.75
C PRO A 121 30.03 -16.70 13.33
N HIS A 122 30.17 -17.73 12.50
CA HIS A 122 30.46 -19.10 12.91
C HIS A 122 31.97 -19.36 12.97
N LEU A 123 32.75 -18.67 12.14
CA LEU A 123 34.20 -18.83 12.05
C LEU A 123 34.97 -18.04 13.13
N GLY A 124 36.01 -18.63 13.70
CA GLY A 124 37.09 -17.97 14.43
C GLY A 124 38.08 -17.27 13.49
N ARG A 125 39.01 -16.48 14.06
CA ARG A 125 39.97 -15.66 13.28
C ARG A 125 40.87 -16.46 12.35
N PHE A 126 41.12 -17.74 12.66
CA PHE A 126 42.00 -18.63 11.89
C PHE A 126 41.28 -19.89 11.41
N ASP A 127 39.96 -19.96 11.59
CA ASP A 127 39.20 -21.12 11.22
C ASP A 127 38.99 -21.13 9.71
N ARG A 128 38.98 -22.33 9.13
CA ARG A 128 38.54 -22.57 7.76
C ARG A 128 37.14 -23.14 7.81
N MET A 129 36.39 -22.94 6.73
CA MET A 129 35.09 -23.57 6.57
C MET A 129 35.21 -25.09 6.62
N ASP A 130 34.44 -25.69 7.51
CA ASP A 130 34.24 -27.13 7.59
C ASP A 130 33.16 -27.60 6.60
N ASP A 131 32.83 -28.88 6.65
CA ASP A 131 31.80 -29.46 5.76
C ASP A 131 30.39 -28.96 6.12
N GLY A 132 30.14 -28.60 7.38
CA GLY A 132 28.88 -28.00 7.82
C GLY A 132 28.68 -26.61 7.26
N ASP A 133 29.72 -25.77 7.30
CA ASP A 133 29.71 -24.43 6.70
C ASP A 133 29.47 -24.51 5.18
N ARG A 134 30.14 -25.44 4.49
CA ARG A 134 29.92 -25.65 3.05
C ARG A 134 28.49 -26.10 2.76
N SER A 135 27.96 -27.03 3.54
CA SER A 135 26.58 -27.52 3.38
C SER A 135 25.55 -26.41 3.62
N ALA A 136 25.78 -25.54 4.60
CA ALA A 136 24.92 -24.38 4.87
C ALA A 136 24.94 -23.37 3.70
N VAL A 137 26.12 -23.12 3.11
CA VAL A 137 26.27 -22.27 1.93
C VAL A 137 25.52 -22.85 0.73
N GLU A 138 25.71 -24.14 0.42
CA GLU A 138 25.01 -24.79 -0.71
C GLU A 138 23.49 -24.75 -0.51
N THR A 139 23.01 -25.12 0.67
CA THR A 139 21.57 -25.08 1.00
C THR A 139 21.00 -23.68 0.84
N ALA A 140 21.73 -22.65 1.27
CA ALA A 140 21.29 -21.26 1.12
C ALA A 140 21.25 -20.82 -0.35
N MET A 141 22.24 -21.23 -1.15
CA MET A 141 22.30 -20.94 -2.59
C MET A 141 21.18 -21.65 -3.37
N GLU A 142 20.84 -22.87 -2.99
CA GLU A 142 19.71 -23.63 -3.55
C GLU A 142 18.38 -22.99 -3.20
N ARG A 143 18.13 -22.70 -1.91
CA ARG A 143 16.88 -22.06 -1.45
C ARG A 143 16.65 -20.71 -2.12
N ALA A 144 17.70 -19.91 -2.31
CA ALA A 144 17.60 -18.64 -3.01
C ALA A 144 17.68 -18.74 -4.54
N SER A 145 17.78 -19.95 -5.10
CA SER A 145 17.87 -20.20 -6.55
C SER A 145 19.03 -19.46 -7.24
N VAL A 146 20.18 -19.37 -6.57
CA VAL A 146 21.41 -18.72 -7.06
C VAL A 146 22.58 -19.68 -7.27
N ALA A 147 22.41 -20.98 -6.98
CA ALA A 147 23.44 -22.01 -7.19
C ALA A 147 24.03 -21.99 -8.61
N LYS A 148 23.18 -21.79 -9.63
CA LYS A 148 23.58 -21.67 -11.05
C LYS A 148 24.50 -20.48 -11.37
N PHE A 149 24.67 -19.55 -10.44
CA PHE A 149 25.51 -18.37 -10.60
C PHE A 149 26.78 -18.44 -9.75
N ALA A 150 27.06 -19.56 -9.07
CA ALA A 150 28.08 -19.68 -8.04
C ALA A 150 29.44 -19.06 -8.40
N ASP A 151 29.93 -19.34 -9.61
CA ASP A 151 31.24 -18.91 -10.08
C ASP A 151 31.22 -17.57 -10.82
N ARG A 152 30.02 -17.00 -11.05
CA ARG A 152 29.91 -15.70 -11.70
C ARG A 152 30.34 -14.60 -10.73
N PRO A 153 30.93 -13.50 -11.24
CA PRO A 153 31.17 -12.33 -10.41
C PRO A 153 29.85 -11.70 -9.97
N PHE A 154 29.75 -11.33 -8.69
CA PHE A 154 28.54 -10.71 -8.11
C PHE A 154 28.15 -9.43 -8.86
N THR A 155 29.16 -8.65 -9.29
CA THR A 155 28.97 -7.40 -10.02
C THR A 155 28.33 -7.62 -11.41
N SER A 156 28.42 -8.82 -11.97
CA SER A 156 27.84 -9.16 -13.29
C SER A 156 26.34 -9.50 -13.25
N LEU A 157 25.74 -9.61 -12.07
CA LEU A 157 24.35 -9.99 -11.88
C LEU A 157 23.38 -8.82 -12.06
N SER A 158 22.14 -9.10 -12.43
CA SER A 158 21.06 -8.11 -12.40
C SER A 158 20.72 -7.69 -10.96
N GLY A 159 20.02 -6.56 -10.76
CA GLY A 159 19.62 -6.11 -9.43
C GLY A 159 18.85 -7.16 -8.64
N GLY A 160 17.86 -7.81 -9.26
CA GLY A 160 17.07 -8.87 -8.61
C GLY A 160 17.87 -10.15 -8.36
N GLU A 161 18.85 -10.49 -9.19
CA GLU A 161 19.77 -11.60 -8.94
C GLU A 161 20.69 -11.30 -7.75
N ARG A 162 21.25 -10.08 -7.68
CA ARG A 162 22.07 -9.63 -6.55
C ARG A 162 21.28 -9.70 -5.25
N GLN A 163 20.02 -9.26 -5.25
CA GLN A 163 19.18 -9.32 -4.06
C GLN A 163 18.98 -10.76 -3.56
N ARG A 164 18.75 -11.72 -4.46
CA ARG A 164 18.68 -13.14 -4.08
C ARG A 164 20.00 -13.68 -3.54
N VAL A 165 21.14 -13.23 -4.07
CA VAL A 165 22.46 -13.58 -3.51
C VAL A 165 22.64 -13.01 -2.10
N LEU A 166 22.20 -11.79 -1.85
CA LEU A 166 22.25 -11.21 -0.50
C LEU A 166 21.33 -11.95 0.47
N LEU A 167 20.17 -12.40 0.00
CA LEU A 167 19.28 -13.24 0.79
C LEU A 167 19.91 -14.62 1.05
N ALA A 168 20.55 -15.24 0.06
CA ALA A 168 21.33 -16.48 0.24
C ALA A 168 22.43 -16.28 1.30
N ARG A 169 23.17 -15.18 1.24
CA ARG A 169 24.19 -14.84 2.24
C ARG A 169 23.58 -14.75 3.65
N ALA A 170 22.43 -14.09 3.81
CA ALA A 170 21.74 -14.01 5.09
C ALA A 170 21.25 -15.39 5.56
N LEU A 171 20.76 -16.24 4.66
CA LEU A 171 20.35 -17.61 4.97
C LEU A 171 21.50 -18.51 5.39
N ALA A 172 22.66 -18.38 4.75
CA ALA A 172 23.86 -19.13 5.11
C ALA A 172 24.30 -18.85 6.55
N GLN A 173 23.90 -17.73 7.14
CA GLN A 173 24.17 -17.39 8.54
C GLN A 173 23.37 -18.23 9.55
N GLU A 174 22.33 -18.94 9.09
CA GLU A 174 21.48 -19.85 9.89
C GLU A 174 20.81 -19.20 11.11
N THR A 175 20.43 -17.93 11.01
CA THR A 175 19.79 -17.20 12.10
C THR A 175 18.29 -17.50 12.21
N PRO A 176 17.70 -17.37 13.43
CA PRO A 176 16.25 -17.47 13.62
C PRO A 176 15.49 -16.26 13.03
N VAL A 177 16.08 -15.07 13.05
CA VAL A 177 15.46 -13.83 12.54
C VAL A 177 16.18 -13.33 11.29
N LEU A 178 15.39 -12.95 10.29
CA LEU A 178 15.81 -12.29 9.07
C LEU A 178 15.32 -10.84 9.03
N LEU A 179 16.24 -9.88 8.95
CA LEU A 179 15.96 -8.47 8.73
C LEU A 179 16.12 -8.12 7.26
N LEU A 180 15.11 -7.48 6.69
CA LEU A 180 15.12 -7.03 5.31
C LEU A 180 14.96 -5.52 5.27
N ASP A 181 16.04 -4.80 4.98
CA ASP A 181 16.00 -3.35 4.84
C ASP A 181 15.75 -3.00 3.36
N GLU A 182 14.51 -2.65 3.03
CA GLU A 182 14.04 -2.32 1.69
C GLU A 182 14.37 -3.39 0.62
N PRO A 183 13.91 -4.64 0.79
CA PRO A 183 14.31 -5.75 -0.08
C PRO A 183 13.83 -5.62 -1.53
N THR A 184 12.94 -4.68 -1.81
CA THR A 184 12.35 -4.41 -3.12
C THR A 184 12.82 -3.10 -3.74
N ALA A 185 13.70 -2.35 -3.08
CA ALA A 185 14.19 -1.07 -3.59
C ALA A 185 14.98 -1.26 -4.91
N ASN A 186 14.74 -0.36 -5.87
CA ASN A 186 15.40 -0.37 -7.19
C ASN A 186 15.21 -1.67 -8.00
N LEU A 187 14.18 -2.47 -7.69
CA LEU A 187 13.80 -3.66 -8.45
C LEU A 187 12.59 -3.36 -9.33
N ASP A 188 12.53 -3.98 -10.50
CA ASP A 188 11.27 -4.05 -11.25
C ASP A 188 10.23 -4.89 -10.48
N ILE A 189 8.97 -4.76 -10.90
CA ILE A 189 7.82 -5.40 -10.24
C ILE A 189 8.02 -6.91 -10.12
N ASN A 190 8.55 -7.57 -11.16
CA ASN A 190 8.71 -9.02 -11.19
C ASN A 190 9.78 -9.48 -10.18
N HIS A 191 10.90 -8.76 -10.12
CA HIS A 191 11.97 -9.02 -9.17
C HIS A 191 11.59 -8.71 -7.72
N ALA A 192 10.82 -7.65 -7.48
CA ALA A 192 10.27 -7.35 -6.16
C ALA A 192 9.35 -8.48 -5.67
N VAL A 193 8.38 -8.88 -6.50
CA VAL A 193 7.44 -9.99 -6.22
C VAL A 193 8.19 -11.30 -5.91
N ARG A 194 9.12 -11.72 -6.78
CA ARG A 194 9.89 -12.96 -6.57
C ARG A 194 10.72 -12.93 -5.29
N THR A 195 11.21 -11.76 -4.89
CA THR A 195 11.97 -11.62 -3.65
C THR A 195 11.07 -11.82 -2.44
N LEU A 196 9.89 -11.19 -2.42
CA LEU A 196 8.92 -11.36 -1.33
C LEU A 196 8.30 -12.76 -1.30
N GLU A 197 8.09 -13.41 -2.46
CA GLU A 197 7.68 -14.81 -2.55
C GLU A 197 8.73 -15.74 -1.92
N LEU A 198 10.01 -15.53 -2.21
CA LEU A 198 11.08 -16.30 -1.59
C LEU A 198 11.08 -16.10 -0.06
N VAL A 199 10.93 -14.86 0.41
CA VAL A 199 10.81 -14.58 1.85
C VAL A 199 9.59 -15.30 2.44
N ARG A 200 8.45 -15.32 1.75
CA ARG A 200 7.25 -16.02 2.20
C ARG A 200 7.47 -17.53 2.30
N THR A 201 8.14 -18.14 1.34
CA THR A 201 8.52 -19.56 1.40
C THR A 201 9.41 -19.84 2.61
N LEU A 202 10.41 -19.01 2.85
CA LEU A 202 11.32 -19.16 4.00
C LEU A 202 10.58 -19.05 5.34
N VAL A 203 9.61 -18.16 5.43
CA VAL A 203 8.75 -18.00 6.62
C VAL A 203 7.84 -19.21 6.79
N GLY A 204 7.27 -19.74 5.68
CA GLY A 204 6.53 -21.00 5.67
C GLY A 204 7.35 -22.21 6.13
N ASP A 205 8.67 -22.19 5.89
CA ASP A 205 9.64 -23.18 6.38
C ASP A 205 10.05 -22.95 7.85
N GLY A 206 9.42 -22.01 8.56
CA GLY A 206 9.64 -21.74 9.99
C GLY A 206 10.62 -20.62 10.32
N LYS A 207 11.13 -19.86 9.33
CA LYS A 207 11.91 -18.64 9.61
C LYS A 207 11.00 -17.51 10.09
N THR A 208 11.57 -16.58 10.85
CA THR A 208 10.87 -15.36 11.24
C THR A 208 11.52 -14.17 10.54
N ALA A 209 10.72 -13.25 10.01
CA ALA A 209 11.23 -12.14 9.23
C ALA A 209 10.54 -10.82 9.59
N ILE A 210 11.31 -9.74 9.47
CA ILE A 210 10.81 -8.37 9.50
C ILE A 210 11.42 -7.60 8.34
N ALA A 211 10.56 -6.87 7.63
CA ALA A 211 10.95 -6.18 6.41
C ALA A 211 10.50 -4.72 6.44
N ALA A 212 11.43 -3.78 6.22
CA ALA A 212 11.06 -2.42 5.86
C ALA A 212 10.59 -2.41 4.40
N ILE A 213 9.30 -2.14 4.17
CA ILE A 213 8.69 -2.13 2.83
C ILE A 213 8.05 -0.76 2.62
N HIS A 214 8.39 -0.11 1.50
CA HIS A 214 7.82 1.20 1.15
C HIS A 214 6.52 1.10 0.36
N ASP A 215 6.39 0.05 -0.46
CA ASP A 215 5.16 -0.19 -1.21
C ASP A 215 4.11 -0.84 -0.30
N LEU A 216 3.07 -0.07 0.03
CA LEU A 216 2.00 -0.50 0.93
C LEU A 216 1.20 -1.68 0.36
N ASN A 217 1.06 -1.78 -0.96
CA ASN A 217 0.32 -2.86 -1.61
C ASN A 217 1.11 -4.18 -1.57
N LEU A 218 2.44 -4.12 -1.73
CA LEU A 218 3.31 -5.27 -1.50
C LEU A 218 3.32 -5.67 -0.02
N ALA A 219 3.44 -4.71 0.90
CA ALA A 219 3.40 -5.00 2.34
C ALA A 219 2.07 -5.67 2.73
N ALA A 220 0.94 -5.14 2.23
CA ALA A 220 -0.39 -5.69 2.45
C ALA A 220 -0.54 -7.14 2.00
N ARG A 221 0.10 -7.50 0.88
CA ARG A 221 -0.04 -8.81 0.26
C ARG A 221 0.83 -9.89 0.91
N TYR A 222 2.02 -9.53 1.38
CA TYR A 222 3.02 -10.53 1.82
C TYR A 222 3.19 -10.61 3.34
N CYS A 223 2.92 -9.53 4.09
CA CYS A 223 3.13 -9.50 5.53
C CYS A 223 1.90 -10.00 6.30
N ASP A 224 2.14 -10.77 7.37
CA ASP A 224 1.07 -11.25 8.27
C ASP A 224 0.58 -10.11 9.18
N LYS A 225 1.49 -9.20 9.56
CA LYS A 225 1.19 -7.99 10.33
C LYS A 225 2.02 -6.82 9.81
N LEU A 226 1.51 -5.61 9.99
CA LEU A 226 2.20 -4.36 9.70
C LEU A 226 2.41 -3.58 11.00
N VAL A 227 3.51 -2.83 11.02
CA VAL A 227 3.82 -1.80 12.01
C VAL A 227 4.05 -0.51 11.23
N LEU A 228 3.10 0.41 11.31
CA LEU A 228 3.15 1.71 10.64
C LEU A 228 3.81 2.72 11.57
N LEU A 229 4.99 3.18 11.17
CA LEU A 229 5.74 4.21 11.86
C LEU A 229 5.48 5.58 11.25
N ALA A 230 5.19 6.58 12.07
CA ALA A 230 5.06 7.97 11.66
C ALA A 230 5.45 8.88 12.84
N GLY A 231 6.08 10.03 12.56
CA GLY A 231 6.49 10.98 13.60
C GLY A 231 7.45 10.42 14.67
N GLY A 232 8.14 9.30 14.39
CA GLY A 232 9.03 8.62 15.34
C GLY A 232 8.35 7.61 16.27
N GLY A 233 7.03 7.41 16.18
CA GLY A 233 6.29 6.42 16.96
C GLY A 233 5.51 5.44 16.09
N ILE A 234 4.83 4.48 16.73
CA ILE A 234 3.86 3.60 16.06
C ILE A 234 2.52 4.33 15.97
N CYS A 235 2.06 4.55 14.74
CA CYS A 235 0.72 5.08 14.47
C CYS A 235 -0.33 3.96 14.53
N ALA A 236 -0.03 2.80 13.93
CA ALA A 236 -0.89 1.63 13.97
C ALA A 236 -0.08 0.33 13.84
N ALA A 237 -0.54 -0.75 14.45
CA ALA A 237 0.05 -2.07 14.31
C ALA A 237 -1.03 -3.17 14.36
N GLY A 238 -0.92 -4.18 13.51
CA GLY A 238 -1.97 -5.21 13.38
C GLY A 238 -1.94 -5.91 12.03
N ARG A 239 -3.06 -6.53 11.63
CA ARG A 239 -3.17 -7.11 10.29
C ARG A 239 -3.19 -5.99 9.24
N PRO A 240 -2.78 -6.25 8.00
CA PRO A 240 -2.82 -5.24 6.94
C PRO A 240 -4.16 -4.50 6.82
N ALA A 241 -5.28 -5.22 6.90
CA ALA A 241 -6.63 -4.63 6.79
C ALA A 241 -7.00 -3.71 7.97
N ASP A 242 -6.40 -3.93 9.16
CA ASP A 242 -6.65 -3.09 10.33
C ASP A 242 -5.73 -1.85 10.34
N VAL A 243 -4.56 -1.92 9.70
CA VAL A 243 -3.54 -0.87 9.67
C VAL A 243 -3.72 0.07 8.49
N LEU A 244 -3.99 -0.47 7.30
CA LEU A 244 -4.07 0.29 6.05
C LEU A 244 -5.51 0.76 5.84
N THR A 245 -5.92 1.78 6.57
CA THR A 245 -7.20 2.48 6.37
C THR A 245 -6.95 3.89 5.83
N SER A 246 -7.95 4.49 5.18
CA SER A 246 -7.84 5.87 4.68
C SER A 246 -7.46 6.86 5.79
N ASP A 247 -8.04 6.73 6.98
CA ASP A 247 -7.75 7.60 8.12
C ASP A 247 -6.30 7.41 8.60
N THR A 248 -5.86 6.17 8.81
CA THR A 248 -4.49 5.89 9.26
C THR A 248 -3.45 6.38 8.25
N LEU A 249 -3.73 6.24 6.95
CA LEU A 249 -2.82 6.67 5.89
C LEU A 249 -2.79 8.19 5.77
N ARG A 250 -3.91 8.87 5.96
CA ARG A 250 -3.97 10.34 6.03
C ARG A 250 -3.10 10.84 7.20
N ASP A 251 -3.28 10.27 8.39
CA ASP A 251 -2.53 10.68 9.58
C ASP A 251 -1.02 10.42 9.46
N ALA A 252 -0.63 9.31 8.82
CA ALA A 252 0.77 8.90 8.73
C ALA A 252 1.54 9.48 7.54
N PHE A 253 0.88 9.68 6.39
CA PHE A 253 1.53 10.08 5.14
C PHE A 253 1.11 11.47 4.65
N ASP A 254 0.13 12.12 5.29
CA ASP A 254 -0.50 13.36 4.79
C ASP A 254 -0.99 13.18 3.35
N ALA A 255 -1.61 12.02 3.08
CA ALA A 255 -2.03 11.62 1.74
C ALA A 255 -3.48 11.17 1.72
N GLU A 256 -4.28 11.74 0.81
CA GLU A 256 -5.62 11.24 0.51
C GLU A 256 -5.55 9.89 -0.22
N THR A 257 -6.22 8.88 0.33
CA THR A 257 -6.16 7.51 -0.21
C THR A 257 -7.52 6.84 -0.21
N LEU A 258 -7.80 6.11 -1.29
CA LEU A 258 -8.90 5.15 -1.35
C LEU A 258 -8.34 3.76 -1.02
N VAL A 259 -8.88 3.13 0.02
CA VAL A 259 -8.56 1.74 0.37
C VAL A 259 -9.71 0.84 -0.02
N THR A 260 -9.43 -0.11 -0.93
CA THR A 260 -10.35 -1.18 -1.32
C THR A 260 -9.71 -2.55 -1.10
N THR A 261 -10.30 -3.62 -1.62
CA THR A 261 -9.72 -4.96 -1.58
C THR A 261 -9.03 -5.29 -2.91
N GLN A 262 -7.83 -5.87 -2.84
CA GLN A 262 -7.09 -6.31 -4.02
C GLN A 262 -7.83 -7.46 -4.74
N PRO A 263 -8.11 -7.36 -6.04
CA PRO A 263 -8.73 -8.46 -6.79
C PRO A 263 -7.94 -9.76 -6.65
N GLY A 264 -8.61 -10.85 -6.24
CA GLY A 264 -8.01 -12.17 -6.09
C GLY A 264 -7.30 -12.43 -4.77
N THR A 265 -7.32 -11.49 -3.81
CA THR A 265 -6.83 -11.69 -2.44
C THR A 265 -7.71 -10.94 -1.43
N ASP A 266 -7.54 -11.20 -0.13
CA ASP A 266 -8.21 -10.43 0.92
C ASP A 266 -7.36 -9.23 1.40
N ALA A 267 -6.25 -8.93 0.71
CA ALA A 267 -5.34 -7.85 1.09
C ALA A 267 -5.91 -6.47 0.69
N PRO A 268 -5.67 -5.41 1.49
CA PRO A 268 -6.06 -4.06 1.11
C PRO A 268 -5.28 -3.55 -0.11
N LEU A 269 -5.98 -2.80 -0.96
CA LEU A 269 -5.44 -2.07 -2.10
C LEU A 269 -5.49 -0.57 -1.79
N VAL A 270 -4.31 0.03 -1.61
CA VAL A 270 -4.16 1.46 -1.39
C VAL A 270 -3.99 2.16 -2.73
N THR A 271 -4.91 3.06 -3.04
CA THR A 271 -4.85 3.93 -4.22
C THR A 271 -4.69 5.38 -3.79
N PRO A 272 -3.54 6.02 -4.04
CA PRO A 272 -3.37 7.43 -3.75
C PRO A 272 -4.29 8.27 -4.64
N LEU A 273 -4.96 9.25 -4.03
CA LEU A 273 -5.76 10.24 -4.72
C LEU A 273 -4.90 11.49 -4.92
N ALA A 274 -5.14 12.23 -6.01
CA ALA A 274 -4.40 13.45 -6.26
C ALA A 274 -4.82 14.53 -5.25
N ASP A 275 -3.85 15.23 -4.65
CA ASP A 275 -4.08 16.49 -3.94
C ASP A 275 -4.62 17.52 -4.93
N ARG A 276 -5.94 17.58 -5.03
CA ARG A 276 -6.66 18.65 -5.69
C ARG A 276 -7.46 19.34 -4.61
N GLU A 277 -7.49 20.67 -4.64
CA GLU A 277 -8.48 21.42 -3.85
C GLU A 277 -9.85 20.81 -4.14
N THR A 278 -10.45 20.20 -3.12
CA THR A 278 -11.74 19.54 -3.26
C THR A 278 -12.75 20.60 -3.66
N VAL A 279 -13.40 20.38 -4.79
CA VAL A 279 -14.33 21.36 -5.33
C VAL A 279 -15.60 21.44 -4.45
N ASP A 280 -15.89 20.42 -3.63
CA ASP A 280 -17.08 20.24 -2.75
C ASP A 280 -18.37 20.84 -3.35
N ARG A 281 -18.61 20.52 -4.63
CA ARG A 281 -19.85 20.84 -5.33
C ARG A 281 -20.67 19.58 -5.54
N ARG A 282 -21.99 19.73 -5.56
CA ARG A 282 -22.93 18.70 -5.99
C ARG A 282 -23.10 18.80 -7.48
N ILE A 283 -22.75 17.75 -8.21
CA ILE A 283 -22.81 17.73 -9.67
C ILE A 283 -23.70 16.60 -10.14
N HIS A 284 -24.62 16.91 -11.04
CA HIS A 284 -25.49 15.93 -11.67
C HIS A 284 -25.01 15.66 -13.10
N VAL A 285 -24.51 14.47 -13.37
CA VAL A 285 -24.01 14.08 -14.71
C VAL A 285 -25.16 13.49 -15.52
N VAL A 286 -25.38 14.02 -16.71
CA VAL A 286 -26.40 13.54 -17.65
C VAL A 286 -25.72 13.05 -18.93
N GLY A 287 -25.92 11.77 -19.23
CA GLY A 287 -25.40 11.12 -20.44
C GLY A 287 -25.05 9.67 -20.18
N THR A 288 -24.79 8.93 -21.26
CA THR A 288 -24.50 7.48 -21.21
C THR A 288 -23.10 7.15 -21.75
N GLY A 289 -22.66 5.93 -21.48
CA GLY A 289 -21.44 5.36 -22.06
C GLY A 289 -20.14 5.88 -21.45
N LYS A 290 -19.03 5.67 -22.16
CA LYS A 290 -17.68 6.00 -21.70
C LYS A 290 -17.46 7.49 -21.41
N PRO A 291 -18.01 8.45 -22.19
CA PRO A 291 -17.86 9.87 -21.87
C PRO A 291 -18.47 10.23 -20.51
N ALA A 292 -19.69 9.76 -20.22
CA ALA A 292 -20.34 9.96 -18.92
C ALA A 292 -19.56 9.29 -17.78
N ALA A 293 -19.14 8.04 -17.95
CA ALA A 293 -18.32 7.33 -16.95
C ALA A 293 -16.99 8.07 -16.65
N SER A 294 -16.40 8.70 -17.66
CA SER A 294 -15.15 9.45 -17.53
C SER A 294 -15.38 10.79 -16.83
N ALA A 295 -16.49 11.47 -17.11
CA ALA A 295 -16.92 12.68 -16.40
C ALA A 295 -17.18 12.38 -14.92
N VAL A 296 -17.91 11.31 -14.59
CA VAL A 296 -18.14 10.85 -13.22
C VAL A 296 -16.81 10.61 -12.50
N SER A 297 -15.90 9.83 -13.11
CA SER A 297 -14.60 9.54 -12.52
C SER A 297 -13.77 10.79 -12.27
N THR A 298 -13.80 11.73 -13.22
CA THR A 298 -13.04 12.99 -13.15
C THR A 298 -13.56 13.90 -12.05
N LEU A 299 -14.88 14.01 -11.91
CA LEU A 299 -15.54 14.86 -10.92
C LEU A 299 -15.44 14.30 -9.50
N VAL A 300 -15.64 12.99 -9.33
CA VAL A 300 -15.42 12.32 -8.03
C VAL A 300 -13.95 12.44 -7.62
N GLY A 301 -13.03 12.23 -8.56
CA GLY A 301 -11.59 12.43 -8.35
C GLY A 301 -11.18 13.88 -8.06
N ALA A 302 -12.10 14.85 -8.22
CA ALA A 302 -11.92 16.25 -7.83
C ALA A 302 -12.65 16.61 -6.52
N GLY A 303 -13.20 15.63 -5.81
CA GLY A 303 -13.93 15.83 -4.56
C GLY A 303 -15.36 16.37 -4.73
N CYS A 304 -15.97 16.24 -5.92
CA CYS A 304 -17.38 16.58 -6.10
C CYS A 304 -18.29 15.46 -5.59
N ARG A 305 -19.47 15.81 -5.08
CA ARG A 305 -20.56 14.86 -4.79
C ARG A 305 -21.33 14.65 -6.07
N VAL A 306 -21.15 13.48 -6.70
CA VAL A 306 -21.70 13.22 -8.03
C VAL A 306 -22.97 12.37 -7.92
N SER A 307 -23.98 12.76 -8.68
CA SER A 307 -25.12 11.91 -9.02
C SER A 307 -25.21 11.76 -10.54
N VAL A 308 -25.82 10.69 -11.01
CA VAL A 308 -25.99 10.41 -12.44
C VAL A 308 -27.47 10.35 -12.78
N GLY A 309 -27.83 11.02 -13.87
CA GLY A 309 -29.17 11.05 -14.44
C GLY A 309 -29.61 9.68 -14.94
N VAL A 310 -30.74 9.64 -15.63
CA VAL A 310 -31.33 8.36 -16.04
C VAL A 310 -30.39 7.65 -17.02
N VAL A 311 -29.88 6.50 -16.61
CA VAL A 311 -28.97 5.65 -17.38
C VAL A 311 -29.46 4.20 -17.42
N PRO A 312 -29.31 3.49 -18.56
CA PRO A 312 -29.65 2.07 -18.62
C PRO A 312 -28.83 1.22 -17.65
N ALA A 313 -29.45 0.20 -17.07
CA ALA A 313 -28.75 -0.80 -16.27
C ALA A 313 -27.70 -1.53 -17.14
N GLY A 314 -26.46 -1.57 -16.67
CA GLY A 314 -25.32 -2.12 -17.42
C GLY A 314 -24.61 -1.12 -18.34
N ASP A 315 -25.05 0.14 -18.37
CA ASP A 315 -24.28 1.21 -19.01
C ASP A 315 -22.99 1.52 -18.24
N ALA A 316 -21.95 1.94 -18.95
CA ALA A 316 -20.65 2.25 -18.35
C ALA A 316 -20.73 3.34 -17.27
N ALA A 317 -21.62 4.33 -17.39
CA ALA A 317 -21.82 5.34 -16.37
C ALA A 317 -22.51 4.77 -15.11
N ALA A 318 -23.47 3.84 -15.30
CA ALA A 318 -24.16 3.16 -14.20
C ALA A 318 -23.20 2.24 -13.43
N GLU A 319 -22.37 1.46 -14.13
CA GLU A 319 -21.33 0.63 -13.51
C GLU A 319 -20.32 1.48 -12.76
N ARG A 320 -19.82 2.54 -13.40
CA ARG A 320 -18.81 3.40 -12.79
C ARG A 320 -19.32 4.14 -11.55
N SER A 321 -20.59 4.53 -11.55
CA SER A 321 -21.24 5.15 -10.39
C SER A 321 -21.30 4.18 -9.21
N ARG A 322 -21.59 2.89 -9.48
CA ARG A 322 -21.60 1.85 -8.44
C ARG A 322 -20.20 1.63 -7.85
N ASP A 323 -19.16 1.59 -8.69
CA ASP A 323 -17.78 1.42 -8.24
C ASP A 323 -17.27 2.57 -7.36
N LEU A 324 -17.84 3.76 -7.54
CA LEU A 324 -17.47 4.99 -6.85
C LEU A 324 -18.50 5.44 -5.80
N ASP A 325 -19.47 4.58 -5.45
CA ASP A 325 -20.54 4.83 -4.48
C ASP A 325 -21.33 6.14 -4.73
N CYS A 326 -21.65 6.41 -6.00
CA CYS A 326 -22.43 7.57 -6.44
C CYS A 326 -23.89 7.18 -6.71
N GLU A 327 -24.84 8.06 -6.40
CA GLU A 327 -26.26 7.83 -6.70
C GLU A 327 -26.50 7.92 -8.22
N ALA A 328 -26.97 6.83 -8.83
CA ALA A 328 -27.35 6.78 -10.24
C ALA A 328 -28.82 6.36 -10.39
N VAL A 329 -29.60 7.13 -11.15
CA VAL A 329 -30.96 6.75 -11.50
C VAL A 329 -30.91 5.73 -12.63
N THR A 330 -31.18 4.47 -12.34
CA THR A 330 -31.07 3.38 -13.32
C THR A 330 -32.44 2.90 -13.81
N VAL A 331 -32.55 2.64 -15.11
CA VAL A 331 -33.73 2.05 -15.75
C VAL A 331 -33.35 0.75 -16.47
N PRO A 332 -34.27 -0.20 -16.69
CA PRO A 332 -33.99 -1.41 -17.46
C PRO A 332 -33.47 -1.08 -18.87
N ALA A 333 -32.51 -1.86 -19.37
CA ALA A 333 -31.96 -1.66 -20.71
C ALA A 333 -33.08 -1.77 -21.78
N PHE A 334 -33.04 -0.87 -22.77
CA PHE A 334 -34.01 -0.77 -23.88
C PHE A 334 -35.46 -0.45 -23.46
N ALA A 335 -35.71 -0.19 -22.17
CA ALA A 335 -36.96 0.41 -21.72
C ALA A 335 -36.90 1.93 -21.89
N GLY A 336 -38.05 2.55 -22.17
CA GLY A 336 -38.17 4.01 -22.09
C GLY A 336 -37.98 4.52 -20.66
N ILE A 337 -37.79 5.82 -20.50
CA ILE A 337 -37.69 6.46 -19.18
C ILE A 337 -39.09 6.56 -18.56
N ASP A 338 -39.30 5.89 -17.44
CA ASP A 338 -40.53 6.00 -16.66
C ASP A 338 -40.62 7.32 -15.88
N ASP A 339 -41.83 7.67 -15.44
CA ASP A 339 -42.10 8.94 -14.75
C ASP A 339 -41.32 9.05 -13.43
N ALA A 340 -41.18 7.96 -12.69
CA ALA A 340 -40.51 7.96 -11.39
C ALA A 340 -39.00 8.20 -11.51
N ALA A 341 -38.34 7.54 -12.47
CA ALA A 341 -36.93 7.78 -12.77
C ALA A 341 -36.70 9.21 -13.24
N ARG A 342 -37.59 9.75 -14.08
CA ARG A 342 -37.52 11.14 -14.53
C ARG A 342 -37.68 12.13 -13.37
N GLU A 343 -38.67 11.94 -12.51
CA GLU A 343 -38.89 12.80 -11.34
C GLU A 343 -37.66 12.78 -10.42
N ARG A 344 -37.12 11.60 -10.11
CA ARG A 344 -35.92 11.50 -9.27
C ARG A 344 -34.69 12.18 -9.89
N ALA A 345 -34.48 11.99 -11.20
CA ALA A 345 -33.37 12.64 -11.89
C ALA A 345 -33.53 14.17 -11.92
N VAL A 346 -34.75 14.68 -12.09
CA VAL A 346 -35.05 16.12 -12.02
C VAL A 346 -34.78 16.68 -10.62
N GLU A 347 -35.17 15.99 -9.55
CA GLU A 347 -34.86 16.40 -8.18
C GLU A 347 -33.35 16.51 -7.93
N LEU A 348 -32.59 15.50 -8.39
CA LEU A 348 -31.13 15.49 -8.27
C LEU A 348 -30.48 16.61 -9.08
N ALA A 349 -30.98 16.88 -10.29
CA ALA A 349 -30.51 17.98 -11.13
C ALA A 349 -30.78 19.36 -10.51
N GLN A 350 -31.94 19.55 -9.87
CA GLN A 350 -32.29 20.80 -9.18
C GLN A 350 -31.48 21.03 -7.90
N ALA A 351 -31.12 19.95 -7.20
CA ALA A 351 -30.29 20.01 -6.00
C ALA A 351 -28.79 20.16 -6.28
N ALA A 352 -28.37 20.08 -7.55
CA ALA A 352 -26.98 20.19 -7.97
C ALA A 352 -26.57 21.64 -8.23
N ASP A 353 -25.30 21.96 -7.94
CA ASP A 353 -24.68 23.24 -8.26
C ASP A 353 -24.50 23.44 -9.78
N ALA A 354 -24.35 22.34 -10.51
CA ALA A 354 -24.39 22.26 -11.97
C ALA A 354 -24.78 20.88 -12.49
N VAL A 355 -25.31 20.89 -13.71
CA VAL A 355 -25.52 19.71 -14.54
C VAL A 355 -24.37 19.61 -15.54
N VAL A 356 -23.74 18.44 -15.62
CA VAL A 356 -22.68 18.15 -16.59
C VAL A 356 -23.21 17.19 -17.63
N ILE A 357 -23.24 17.62 -18.88
CA ILE A 357 -23.69 16.84 -20.02
C ILE A 357 -22.47 16.15 -20.64
N ALA A 358 -22.44 14.82 -20.66
CA ALA A 358 -21.29 14.06 -21.16
C ALA A 358 -21.72 12.83 -21.97
N GLY A 359 -21.44 12.85 -23.28
CA GLY A 359 -21.86 11.79 -24.20
C GLY A 359 -23.29 11.95 -24.67
N GLU A 360 -23.90 10.86 -25.13
CA GLU A 360 -25.27 10.89 -25.67
C GLU A 360 -26.30 11.17 -24.59
N THR A 361 -27.10 12.22 -24.79
CA THR A 361 -28.31 12.48 -24.02
C THR A 361 -29.50 12.02 -24.82
N GLY A 362 -30.07 10.86 -24.48
CA GLY A 362 -31.34 10.45 -25.08
C GLY A 362 -32.44 11.49 -24.85
N ASP A 363 -33.43 11.60 -25.75
CA ASP A 363 -34.48 12.62 -25.72
C ASP A 363 -35.18 12.77 -24.36
N GLY A 364 -35.30 11.66 -23.63
CA GLY A 364 -35.93 11.60 -22.31
C GLY A 364 -35.16 12.30 -21.17
N ASN A 365 -33.88 12.63 -21.37
CA ASN A 365 -33.07 13.40 -20.42
C ASN A 365 -33.16 14.93 -20.64
N SER A 366 -33.85 15.39 -21.70
CA SER A 366 -34.05 16.83 -21.96
C SER A 366 -34.71 17.58 -20.79
N PRO A 367 -35.74 17.03 -20.11
CA PRO A 367 -36.33 17.68 -18.93
C PRO A 367 -35.36 17.78 -17.75
N VAL A 368 -34.48 16.79 -17.60
CA VAL A 368 -33.46 16.74 -16.53
C VAL A 368 -32.42 17.83 -16.75
N VAL A 369 -31.93 17.97 -17.98
CA VAL A 369 -30.98 19.05 -18.35
C VAL A 369 -31.61 20.43 -18.11
N ARG A 370 -32.86 20.64 -18.54
CA ARG A 370 -33.57 21.92 -18.35
C ARG A 370 -33.86 22.25 -16.89
N ALA A 371 -33.97 21.25 -16.02
CA ALA A 371 -34.19 21.46 -14.60
C ALA A 371 -32.93 21.95 -13.87
N GLY A 372 -31.75 21.74 -14.45
CA GLY A 372 -30.49 22.25 -13.93
C GLY A 372 -30.34 23.75 -14.11
N GLY A 373 -29.89 24.45 -13.06
CA GLY A 373 -29.66 25.90 -13.13
C GLY A 373 -28.46 26.29 -13.99
N THR A 374 -27.35 25.56 -13.90
CA THR A 374 -26.14 25.78 -14.71
C THR A 374 -25.76 24.48 -15.41
N CYS A 375 -25.50 24.54 -16.72
CA CYS A 375 -25.18 23.38 -17.53
C CYS A 375 -23.81 23.55 -18.21
N LEU A 376 -22.95 22.54 -18.08
CA LEU A 376 -21.65 22.44 -18.77
C LEU A 376 -21.67 21.20 -19.67
N ALA A 377 -21.20 21.32 -20.90
CA ALA A 377 -21.06 20.17 -21.81
C ALA A 377 -19.60 19.72 -21.88
N VAL A 378 -19.34 18.41 -21.82
CA VAL A 378 -17.99 17.85 -21.97
C VAL A 378 -17.69 17.67 -23.45
N GLU A 379 -16.56 18.20 -23.92
CA GLU A 379 -16.08 17.97 -25.28
C GLU A 379 -15.82 16.48 -25.53
N THR A 380 -16.35 15.95 -26.64
CA THR A 380 -16.09 14.59 -27.11
C THR A 380 -15.41 14.63 -28.47
N ASP A 381 -14.41 13.77 -28.69
CA ASP A 381 -13.69 13.65 -29.97
C ASP A 381 -14.57 13.14 -31.13
N GLU A 382 -15.78 12.66 -30.83
CA GLU A 382 -16.78 12.31 -31.84
C GLU A 382 -17.53 13.57 -32.28
N SER A 383 -17.12 14.08 -33.43
CA SER A 383 -17.72 15.20 -34.15
C SER A 383 -19.11 14.83 -34.66
N ASP A 384 -20.12 14.97 -33.81
CA ASP A 384 -21.48 15.39 -34.13
C ASP A 384 -22.23 15.53 -32.80
N TYR A 385 -23.17 16.48 -32.70
CA TYR A 385 -24.03 16.71 -31.53
C TYR A 385 -23.45 17.53 -30.37
N THR A 386 -23.18 18.81 -30.62
CA THR A 386 -23.41 19.83 -29.58
C THR A 386 -24.50 20.78 -30.07
N SER A 387 -25.67 20.73 -29.44
CA SER A 387 -26.63 21.82 -29.55
C SER A 387 -25.99 23.06 -28.95
N THR A 388 -26.00 24.15 -29.72
CA THR A 388 -25.28 25.43 -29.55
C THR A 388 -25.72 26.29 -28.34
N THR A 389 -26.03 25.68 -27.19
CA THR A 389 -26.68 26.38 -26.05
C THR A 389 -25.97 26.25 -24.71
N HIS A 390 -24.87 25.49 -24.59
CA HIS A 390 -24.15 25.28 -23.33
C HIS A 390 -22.65 25.55 -23.48
N ASP A 391 -22.00 25.98 -22.38
CA ASP A 391 -20.55 26.17 -22.34
C ASP A 391 -19.86 24.80 -22.41
N THR A 392 -19.08 24.59 -23.47
CA THR A 392 -18.35 23.34 -23.69
C THR A 392 -16.97 23.41 -23.04
N VAL A 393 -16.58 22.34 -22.35
CA VAL A 393 -15.32 22.25 -21.60
C VAL A 393 -14.61 20.91 -21.89
N PRO A 394 -13.28 20.92 -22.10
CA PRO A 394 -12.50 19.69 -22.16
C PRO A 394 -12.65 18.88 -20.87
N LEU A 395 -12.72 17.55 -20.96
CA LEU A 395 -12.83 16.66 -19.79
C LEU A 395 -11.74 16.95 -18.75
N ALA A 396 -10.52 17.26 -19.18
CA ALA A 396 -9.40 17.57 -18.29
C ALA A 396 -9.57 18.91 -17.54
N ALA A 397 -10.31 19.86 -18.10
CA ALA A 397 -10.59 21.16 -17.51
C ALA A 397 -11.88 21.17 -16.65
N LEU A 398 -12.71 20.13 -16.77
CA LEU A 398 -14.01 20.01 -16.10
C LEU A 398 -13.96 20.30 -14.59
N PRO A 399 -13.00 19.79 -13.79
CA PRO A 399 -12.91 20.13 -12.36
C PRO A 399 -12.73 21.63 -12.11
N ALA A 400 -11.86 22.29 -12.87
CA ALA A 400 -11.59 23.72 -12.71
C ALA A 400 -12.80 24.57 -13.11
N SER A 401 -13.50 24.17 -14.18
CA SER A 401 -14.72 24.82 -14.64
C SER A 401 -15.87 24.69 -13.65
N VAL A 402 -16.00 23.55 -12.96
CA VAL A 402 -17.00 23.39 -11.90
C VAL A 402 -16.63 24.20 -10.66
N ALA A 403 -15.33 24.27 -10.32
CA ALA A 403 -14.86 25.04 -9.17
C ALA A 403 -15.12 26.54 -9.29
N SER A 404 -15.02 27.09 -10.51
CA SER A 404 -15.23 28.51 -10.78
C SER A 404 -16.70 28.95 -10.84
N LEU A 405 -17.65 28.03 -10.68
CA LEU A 405 -19.07 28.36 -10.71
C LEU A 405 -19.49 29.23 -9.51
N PRO A 406 -20.40 30.20 -9.70
CA PRO A 406 -20.89 31.02 -8.59
C PRO A 406 -21.58 30.15 -7.52
N PRO A 407 -21.52 30.53 -6.23
CA PRO A 407 -22.21 29.80 -5.15
C PRO A 407 -23.74 29.83 -5.37
N ALA A 408 -24.44 28.78 -4.92
CA ALA A 408 -25.88 28.61 -5.14
C ALA A 408 -26.74 29.75 -4.54
N SER A 409 -26.24 30.50 -3.56
CA SER A 409 -26.97 31.56 -2.84
C SER A 409 -27.14 32.89 -3.58
N GLU A 410 -26.46 33.11 -4.70
CA GLU A 410 -26.54 34.38 -5.47
C GLU A 410 -27.42 34.30 -6.73
N ARG A 411 -28.07 33.16 -7.00
CA ARG A 411 -28.71 32.88 -8.30
C ARG A 411 -30.17 33.35 -8.44
N ASP A 412 -30.78 33.93 -7.41
CA ASP A 412 -32.19 34.34 -7.41
C ASP A 412 -32.42 35.83 -7.76
N ALA A 413 -31.37 36.58 -8.15
CA ALA A 413 -31.48 38.04 -8.38
C ALA A 413 -31.62 38.47 -9.86
N THR A 414 -31.58 37.57 -10.83
CA THR A 414 -31.64 37.93 -12.26
C THR A 414 -32.47 36.95 -13.08
N LEU A 415 -33.78 36.97 -12.87
CA LEU A 415 -34.75 36.66 -13.93
C LEU A 415 -35.48 37.97 -14.28
N PRO A 416 -35.33 38.53 -15.49
CA PRO A 416 -36.21 39.60 -15.92
C PRO A 416 -37.61 39.01 -16.09
N LEU A 417 -38.54 39.46 -15.25
CA LEU A 417 -39.97 39.25 -15.41
C LEU A 417 -40.38 39.64 -16.84
N ASN A 418 -40.94 38.68 -17.57
CA ASN A 418 -41.71 38.90 -18.79
C ASN A 418 -42.67 40.07 -18.59
N GLN A 419 -42.48 41.17 -19.32
CA GLN A 419 -43.55 42.12 -19.56
C GLN A 419 -44.27 41.71 -20.83
N SER A 420 -45.38 41.02 -20.62
CA SER A 420 -46.54 41.02 -21.50
C SER A 420 -47.06 42.45 -21.64
N THR A 421 -47.07 42.98 -22.87
CA THR A 421 -47.98 44.06 -23.26
C THR A 421 -48.75 43.62 -24.49
N THR A 422 -50.02 43.30 -24.24
CA THR A 422 -51.12 43.34 -25.18
C THR A 422 -51.41 44.82 -25.49
N ASP A 423 -51.31 45.19 -26.76
CA ASP A 423 -52.32 45.96 -27.51
C ASP A 423 -51.96 45.97 -29.00
#